data_AF-A0A655J397-F1
#
_entry.id   AF-A0A655J397-F1
#
_cell.length_a   1.000
_cell.length_b   1.000
_cell.length_c   1.000
_cell.angle_alpha   90.00
_cell.angle_beta   90.00
_cell.angle_gamma   90.00
#
_symmetry.space_group_name_H-M   'P 1'
#
loop_
_entity.id
_entity.type
_entity.pdbx_description
1 polymer ?
#
loop_
_entity_poly.entity_id
_entity_poly.type
_entity_poly.pdbx_seq_one_letter_code
_entity_poly.pdbx_strand_id
1 'polypeptide(L)'
;MVAARAVPAARMADHNANYVGGDITVGANSTWRAIAGPTPRLNPWRTPIPKVYLCSAATPPGAGVHGMCGWYAARTLLRTEFGITRMPPLGHELRP
;
A
#
# COMPACT_ATOMS: atom_id res chain seq x y z
N MET A 1 -24.32 -1.51 25.91
CA MET A 1 -24.27 -0.32 25.05
C MET A 1 -22.81 0.03 24.83
N VAL A 2 -22.35 0.20 23.58
CA VAL A 2 -20.96 0.60 23.29
C VAL A 2 -20.95 2.08 22.96
N ALA A 3 -20.09 2.86 23.62
CA ALA A 3 -19.89 4.27 23.29
C ALA A 3 -19.02 4.40 22.03
N ALA A 4 -19.37 5.31 21.12
CA ALA A 4 -18.58 5.63 19.94
C ALA A 4 -18.10 7.09 20.00
N ARG A 5 -16.88 7.35 19.52
CA ARG A 5 -16.31 8.68 19.35
C ARG A 5 -15.71 8.78 17.95
N ALA A 6 -15.95 9.91 17.27
CA ALA A 6 -15.37 10.20 15.96
C ALA A 6 -14.58 11.52 16.00
N VAL A 7 -13.52 11.62 15.18
CA VAL A 7 -12.77 12.85 14.93
C VAL A 7 -12.99 13.22 13.46
N PRO A 8 -13.61 14.36 13.15
CA PRO A 8 -13.76 14.81 11.76
C PRO A 8 -12.40 15.06 11.09
N ALA A 9 -12.31 14.86 9.78
CA ALA A 9 -11.09 15.08 9.01
C ALA A 9 -10.43 16.45 9.27
N ALA A 10 -11.24 17.51 9.37
CA ALA A 10 -10.77 18.88 9.67
C ALA A 10 -10.08 19.03 11.03
N ARG A 11 -10.28 18.10 11.97
CA ARG A 11 -9.68 18.08 13.32
C ARG A 11 -8.60 17.00 13.46
N MET A 12 -8.32 16.23 12.41
CA MET A 12 -7.35 15.13 12.50
C MET A 12 -5.92 15.60 12.70
N ALA A 13 -5.57 16.81 12.24
CA ALA A 13 -4.26 17.41 12.51
C ALA A 13 -4.05 17.68 14.01
N ASP A 14 -5.11 18.07 14.74
CA ASP A 14 -5.07 18.26 16.20
C ASP A 14 -4.90 16.91 16.93
N HIS A 15 -5.41 15.83 16.33
CA HIS A 15 -5.28 14.48 16.87
C HIS A 15 -3.91 13.86 16.57
N ASN A 16 -3.37 14.07 15.38
CA ASN A 16 -2.07 13.61 14.94
C ASN A 16 -1.52 14.57 13.88
N ALA A 17 -0.36 15.16 14.17
CA ALA A 17 0.28 16.15 13.31
C ALA A 17 0.64 15.62 11.90
N ASN A 18 0.69 14.29 11.70
CA ASN A 18 0.91 13.70 10.38
C ASN A 18 -0.32 13.80 9.45
N TYR A 19 -1.52 14.06 9.98
CA TYR A 19 -2.77 14.10 9.20
C TYR A 19 -3.18 15.53 8.85
N VAL A 20 -2.23 16.30 8.32
CA VAL A 20 -2.45 17.69 7.89
C VAL A 20 -3.62 17.74 6.91
N GLY A 21 -4.60 18.61 7.17
CA GLY A 21 -5.81 18.72 6.35
C GLY A 21 -6.71 17.48 6.35
N GLY A 22 -6.51 16.54 7.28
CA GLY A 22 -7.26 15.27 7.34
C GLY A 22 -6.71 14.17 6.44
N ASP A 23 -5.51 14.34 5.90
CA ASP A 23 -4.93 13.36 4.99
C ASP A 23 -4.35 12.13 5.71
N ILE A 24 -5.01 10.99 5.53
CA ILE A 24 -4.57 9.68 6.03
C ILE A 24 -3.82 8.84 4.99
N THR A 25 -3.61 9.38 3.78
CA THR A 25 -3.19 8.64 2.59
C THR A 25 -1.71 8.80 2.24
N VAL A 26 -0.91 9.35 3.16
CA VAL A 26 0.54 9.58 3.00
C VAL A 26 0.86 10.73 2.04
N GLY A 27 0.29 11.91 2.27
CA GLY A 27 0.75 13.17 1.68
C GLY A 27 0.05 13.57 0.38
N ALA A 28 -1.26 13.61 0.38
CA ALA A 28 -2.17 13.99 -0.68
C ALA A 28 -2.38 12.89 -1.74
N ASN A 29 -3.68 12.68 -1.97
CA ASN A 29 -4.42 12.22 -3.15
C ASN A 29 -3.95 12.80 -4.51
N SER A 30 -2.67 13.08 -4.68
CA SER A 30 -2.05 13.36 -5.96
C SER A 30 -1.97 12.07 -6.76
N THR A 31 -2.67 12.04 -7.89
CA THR A 31 -2.60 10.95 -8.89
C THR A 31 -1.15 10.62 -9.26
N TRP A 32 -0.28 11.62 -9.26
CA TRP A 32 1.15 11.41 -9.54
C TRP A 32 1.83 10.55 -8.47
N ARG A 33 1.60 10.83 -7.17
CA ARG A 33 2.14 10.01 -6.07
C ARG A 33 1.58 8.59 -6.09
N ALA A 34 0.31 8.43 -6.44
CA ALA A 34 -0.31 7.11 -6.57
C ALA A 34 0.36 6.22 -7.64
N ILE A 35 0.97 6.82 -8.67
CA ILE A 35 1.67 6.10 -9.75
C ILE A 35 3.18 5.99 -9.47
N ALA A 36 3.82 7.07 -8.99
CA ALA A 36 5.27 7.11 -8.81
C ALA A 36 5.74 6.43 -7.51
N GLY A 37 4.86 6.28 -6.52
CA GLY A 37 5.20 5.78 -5.19
C GLY A 37 6.07 6.77 -4.40
N PRO A 38 6.75 6.31 -3.34
CA PRO A 38 7.53 7.18 -2.46
C PRO A 38 8.93 7.50 -3.02
N THR A 39 9.41 6.72 -3.98
CA THR A 39 10.73 6.91 -4.61
C THR A 39 10.62 6.54 -6.08
N PRO A 40 11.04 7.41 -7.02
CA PRO A 40 10.99 7.11 -8.44
C PRO A 40 11.89 5.91 -8.77
N ARG A 41 11.26 4.79 -9.14
CA ARG A 41 11.91 3.51 -9.44
C ARG A 41 11.15 2.80 -10.55
N LEU A 42 11.88 2.09 -11.41
CA LEU A 42 11.28 1.19 -12.40
C LEU A 42 10.42 0.09 -11.75
N ASN A 43 10.80 -0.33 -10.54
CA ASN A 43 10.00 -1.22 -9.71
C ASN A 43 9.73 -0.58 -8.34
N PRO A 44 8.56 0.04 -8.15
CA PRO A 44 8.26 0.81 -6.94
C PRO A 44 8.07 -0.08 -5.69
N TRP A 45 7.91 -1.40 -5.86
CA TRP A 45 7.78 -2.35 -4.75
C TRP A 45 9.12 -2.93 -4.29
N ARG A 46 10.25 -2.54 -4.90
CA ARG A 46 11.60 -2.99 -4.51
C ARG A 46 12.38 -1.87 -3.82
N THR A 47 13.07 -2.22 -2.75
CA THR A 47 13.95 -1.29 -2.02
C THR A 47 15.41 -1.39 -2.52
N PRO A 48 16.33 -0.48 -2.14
CA PRO A 48 17.77 -0.66 -2.35
C PRO A 48 18.34 -1.88 -1.65
N ILE A 49 17.71 -2.28 -0.54
CA ILE A 49 18.20 -3.37 0.30
C ILE A 49 17.86 -4.69 -0.39
N PRO A 50 18.85 -5.56 -0.63
CA PRO A 50 18.61 -6.86 -1.26
C PRO A 50 17.53 -7.66 -0.51
N LYS A 51 16.63 -8.31 -1.27
CA LYS A 51 15.55 -9.15 -0.75
C LYS A 51 14.53 -8.46 0.15
N VAL A 52 14.49 -7.12 0.14
CA VAL A 52 13.50 -6.31 0.88
C VAL A 52 12.55 -5.61 -0.08
N TYR A 53 11.25 -5.78 0.16
CA TYR A 53 10.16 -5.33 -0.69
C TYR A 53 9.20 -4.43 0.08
N LEU A 54 8.56 -3.49 -0.61
CA LEU A 54 7.69 -2.49 -0.02
C LEU A 54 6.22 -2.76 -0.39
N CYS A 55 5.39 -3.00 0.64
CA CYS A 55 3.96 -3.32 0.53
C CYS A 55 3.06 -2.23 1.14
N SER A 56 3.53 -0.97 1.16
CA SER A 56 2.80 0.12 1.83
C SER A 56 1.72 0.73 0.92
N ALA A 57 0.70 1.34 1.52
CA ALA A 57 -0.26 2.22 0.83
C ALA A 57 0.42 3.41 0.11
N ALA A 58 1.66 3.71 0.45
CA ALA A 58 2.50 4.67 -0.26
C ALA A 58 2.97 4.17 -1.65
N THR A 59 2.83 2.87 -1.96
CA THR A 59 3.21 2.30 -3.27
C THR A 59 2.01 2.21 -4.21
N PRO A 60 2.22 2.18 -5.54
CA PRO A 60 1.13 2.01 -6.49
C PRO A 60 0.32 0.75 -6.20
N PRO A 61 -1.02 0.80 -6.32
CA PRO A 61 -1.84 1.87 -6.93
C PRO A 61 -2.25 3.03 -5.99
N GLY A 62 -1.64 3.16 -4.81
CA GLY A 62 -1.92 4.21 -3.85
C GLY A 62 -2.74 3.73 -2.65
N ALA A 63 -3.39 4.67 -1.98
CA ALA A 63 -4.08 4.42 -0.72
C ALA A 63 -5.40 3.65 -0.90
N GLY A 64 -5.76 2.90 0.15
CA GLY A 64 -6.99 2.11 0.22
C GLY A 64 -6.73 0.71 0.77
N VAL A 65 -7.81 0.00 1.11
CA VAL A 65 -7.78 -1.37 1.67
C VAL A 65 -8.00 -2.43 0.60
N HIS A 66 -7.40 -2.25 -0.57
CA HIS A 66 -7.60 -3.13 -1.74
C HIS A 66 -6.59 -4.29 -1.82
N GLY A 67 -5.54 -4.33 -0.97
CA GLY A 67 -4.55 -5.41 -0.92
C GLY A 67 -3.52 -5.48 -2.08
N MET A 68 -3.77 -4.79 -3.20
CA MET A 68 -2.90 -4.79 -4.38
C MET A 68 -1.42 -4.43 -4.12
N CYS A 69 -1.08 -3.51 -3.22
CA CYS A 69 0.33 -3.18 -2.93
C CYS A 69 1.11 -4.41 -2.42
N GLY A 70 0.50 -5.20 -1.53
CA GLY A 70 1.04 -6.47 -1.08
C GLY A 70 1.12 -7.50 -2.21
N TRP A 71 0.09 -7.57 -3.07
CA TRP A 71 0.10 -8.44 -4.23
C TRP A 71 1.26 -8.15 -5.19
N TYR A 72 1.51 -6.88 -5.52
CA TYR A 72 2.57 -6.48 -6.43
C TYR A 72 3.98 -6.67 -5.84
N ALA A 73 4.13 -6.44 -4.54
CA ALA A 73 5.37 -6.72 -3.83
C ALA A 73 5.66 -8.24 -3.80
N ALA A 74 4.66 -9.07 -3.48
CA ALA A 74 4.78 -10.52 -3.52
C ALA A 74 5.10 -11.04 -4.92
N ARG A 75 4.40 -10.53 -5.95
CA ARG A 75 4.68 -10.85 -7.36
C ARG A 75 6.11 -10.50 -7.75
N THR A 76 6.60 -9.36 -7.30
CA THR A 76 7.99 -8.95 -7.55
C THR A 76 8.97 -9.88 -6.87
N LEU A 77 8.77 -10.18 -5.58
CA LEU A 77 9.59 -11.10 -4.80
C LEU A 77 9.65 -12.47 -5.47
N LEU A 78 8.50 -13.04 -5.81
CA LEU A 78 8.40 -14.36 -6.44
C LEU A 78 9.16 -14.41 -7.77
N ARG A 79 9.02 -13.38 -8.60
CA ARG A 79 9.73 -13.31 -9.87
C ARG A 79 11.24 -13.14 -9.68
N THR A 80 11.67 -12.28 -8.78
CA THR A 80 13.08 -11.88 -8.66
C THR A 80 13.91 -12.87 -7.83
N GLU A 81 13.33 -13.46 -6.78
CA GLU A 81 14.07 -14.35 -5.87
C GLU A 81 13.86 -15.84 -6.20
N PHE A 82 12.71 -16.20 -6.80
CA PHE A 82 12.33 -17.60 -7.03
C PHE A 82 12.10 -17.95 -8.51
N GLY A 83 12.17 -16.98 -9.42
CA GLY A 83 11.87 -17.19 -10.84
C GLY A 83 10.39 -17.52 -11.13
N ILE A 84 9.51 -17.36 -10.14
CA ILE A 84 8.08 -17.67 -10.27
C ILE A 84 7.37 -16.48 -10.92
N THR A 85 6.93 -16.66 -12.17
CA THR A 85 6.26 -15.61 -12.95
C THR A 85 4.74 -15.68 -12.89
N ARG A 86 4.18 -16.86 -12.62
CA ARG A 86 2.75 -17.08 -12.44
C ARG A 86 2.41 -17.00 -10.95
N MET A 87 1.54 -16.06 -10.58
CA MET A 87 1.08 -15.96 -9.20
C MET A 87 0.29 -17.21 -8.80
N PRO A 88 0.54 -17.78 -7.61
CA PRO A 88 -0.29 -18.86 -7.08
C PRO A 88 -1.71 -18.34 -6.80
N PRO A 89 -2.73 -19.22 -6.86
CA PRO A 89 -4.09 -18.85 -6.46
C PRO A 89 -4.11 -18.43 -4.98
N LEU A 90 -4.78 -17.33 -4.68
CA LEU A 90 -4.84 -16.75 -3.32
C LEU A 90 -6.11 -17.13 -2.55
N GLY A 91 -7.09 -17.74 -3.23
CA GLY A 91 -8.31 -18.27 -2.61
C GLY A 91 -8.22 -19.78 -2.41
N HIS A 92 -9.02 -20.29 -1.47
CA HIS A 92 -9.36 -21.71 -1.51
C HIS A 92 -10.07 -21.99 -2.84
N GLU A 93 -9.61 -23.00 -3.58
CA GLU A 93 -10.47 -23.64 -4.57
C GLU A 93 -11.71 -24.09 -3.82
N LEU A 94 -12.86 -23.48 -4.15
CA LEU A 94 -14.16 -24.05 -3.78
C LEU A 94 -14.22 -25.39 -4.51
N ARG A 95 -13.75 -26.45 -3.84
CA ARG A 95 -14.02 -27.81 -4.27
C ARG A 95 -15.53 -28.01 -4.11
N PRO A 96 -16.21 -28.51 -5.15
CA PRO A 96 -17.66 -28.73 -5.10
C PRO A 96 -18.05 -29.69 -3.98
#